data_AF-A0A2J7ZSB1-F1
#
_entry.id   AF-A0A2J7ZSB1-F1
#
_cell.length_a   1.000
_cell.length_b   1.000
_cell.length_c   1.000
_cell.angle_alpha   90.00
_cell.angle_beta   90.00
_cell.angle_gamma   90.00
#
_symmetry.space_group_name_H-M   'P 1'
#
loop_
_entity.id
_entity.type
_entity.pdbx_description
1 polymer ?
#
loop_
_entity_poly.entity_id
_entity_poly.type
_entity_poly.pdbx_seq_one_letter_code
_entity_poly.pdbx_strand_id
1 'polypeptide(L)'
;MATRLCRAFSGAPLSASRSLLHRVVITSTPSPMRPGHGSRAFRTTTVASLQAGIVGLPNVGKAREWLESLGVTDGGLSSLVRATYATLGLQTYFTTGEKETRAWTIRAGMTAPQAASVIHTDFEKGFIRAETIAFSDYVKFKGYAGAKEAGALRLEGKEYVVAEGDVLLFRFNV
;
A
#
# COMPACT_ATOMS: atom_id res chain seq x y z
N MET A 1 21.55 32.78 -2.62
CA MET A 1 21.74 32.42 -4.04
C MET A 1 20.75 31.30 -4.39
N ALA A 2 19.48 31.65 -4.44
CA ALA A 2 18.34 30.74 -4.61
C ALA A 2 17.76 30.92 -6.02
N THR A 3 17.06 29.88 -6.50
CA THR A 3 16.28 29.84 -7.76
C THR A 3 17.05 29.28 -8.97
N ARG A 4 16.90 27.97 -9.21
CA ARG A 4 16.79 27.30 -10.54
C ARG A 4 16.97 25.79 -10.39
N LEU A 5 15.90 25.06 -10.08
CA LEU A 5 15.80 23.62 -10.38
C LEU A 5 14.32 23.19 -10.29
N CYS A 6 13.50 23.78 -11.16
CA CYS A 6 12.16 23.30 -11.48
C CYS A 6 12.02 23.31 -13.00
N ARG A 7 12.72 22.38 -13.66
CA ARG A 7 12.48 22.02 -15.06
C ARG A 7 12.95 20.59 -15.28
N ALA A 8 12.05 19.65 -15.07
CA ALA A 8 12.10 18.34 -15.67
C ALA A 8 10.66 17.85 -15.81
N PHE A 9 10.32 17.33 -17.00
CA PHE A 9 9.00 16.89 -17.47
C PHE A 9 8.05 17.98 -18.02
N SER A 10 8.45 18.62 -19.12
CA SER A 10 7.50 19.06 -20.17
C SER A 10 7.90 18.38 -21.48
N GLY A 11 7.26 17.27 -21.84
CA GLY A 11 7.59 16.62 -23.11
C GLY A 11 7.04 15.21 -23.38
N ALA A 12 6.03 14.74 -22.65
CA ALA A 12 5.34 13.49 -23.02
C ALA A 12 3.94 13.83 -23.59
N PRO A 13 3.55 13.28 -24.75
CA PRO A 13 2.23 13.53 -25.33
C PRO A 13 1.15 12.96 -24.40
N LEU A 14 0.21 13.83 -24.02
CA LEU A 14 -0.92 13.50 -23.16
C LEU A 14 -1.92 12.65 -23.93
N SER A 15 -1.97 11.34 -23.63
CA SER A 15 -3.11 10.49 -23.95
C SER A 15 -4.32 10.95 -23.12
N ALA A 16 -5.46 11.11 -23.78
CA ALA A 16 -6.69 11.71 -23.27
C ALA A 16 -7.47 10.83 -22.26
N SER A 17 -6.80 10.33 -21.23
CA SER A 17 -7.47 9.90 -20.00
C SER A 17 -7.32 11.02 -18.98
N ARG A 18 -8.41 11.40 -18.29
CA ARG A 18 -8.43 12.43 -17.24
C ARG A 18 -7.49 12.06 -16.10
N SER A 19 -6.20 12.24 -16.31
CA SER A 19 -5.14 11.92 -15.38
C SER A 19 -5.11 13.01 -14.32
N LEU A 20 -5.46 12.64 -13.10
CA LEU A 20 -5.15 13.43 -11.91
C LEU A 20 -3.66 13.81 -11.98
N LEU A 21 -3.37 15.10 -12.14
CA LEU A 21 -2.01 15.64 -12.07
C LEU A 21 -1.49 15.46 -10.64
N HIS A 22 -0.81 14.34 -10.39
CA HIS A 22 -0.14 14.07 -9.14
C HIS A 22 1.24 14.73 -9.17
N ARG A 23 1.47 15.69 -8.28
CA ARG A 23 2.75 16.39 -8.17
C ARG A 23 3.49 15.88 -6.95
N VAL A 24 4.44 14.98 -7.15
CA VAL A 24 5.44 14.64 -6.12
C VAL A 24 6.42 15.81 -6.02
N VAL A 25 6.53 16.40 -4.82
CA VAL A 25 7.44 17.52 -4.58
C VAL A 25 8.53 17.04 -3.61
N ILE A 26 9.71 16.76 -4.15
CA ILE A 26 10.90 16.44 -3.36
C ILE A 26 11.57 17.76 -2.99
N THR A 27 11.81 17.98 -1.69
CA THR A 27 12.43 19.22 -1.19
C THR A 27 13.73 18.93 -0.46
N SER A 28 14.61 19.92 -0.37
CA SER A 28 15.86 19.85 0.40
C SER A 28 15.71 20.41 1.82
N THR A 29 14.58 21.03 2.15
CA THR A 29 14.29 21.66 3.44
C THR A 29 12.86 21.37 3.87
N PRO A 30 12.60 21.13 5.18
CA PRO A 30 11.23 21.03 5.68
C PRO A 30 10.51 22.36 5.43
N SER A 31 9.42 22.32 4.66
CA SER A 31 8.62 23.50 4.30
C SER A 31 7.26 23.43 4.99
N PRO A 32 6.75 24.54 5.56
CA PRO A 32 5.43 24.55 6.17
C PRO A 32 4.36 24.15 5.15
N MET A 33 3.40 23.33 5.61
CA MET A 33 2.29 22.84 4.80
C MET A 33 1.45 24.04 4.34
N ARG A 34 1.55 24.42 3.05
CA ARG A 34 0.71 25.49 2.48
C ARG A 34 -0.68 24.94 2.11
N PRO A 35 -1.78 25.66 2.38
CA PRO A 35 -3.11 25.26 1.95
C PRO A 35 -3.21 25.24 0.41
N GLY A 36 -3.72 24.14 -0.15
CA GLY A 36 -3.78 23.89 -1.59
C GLY A 36 -4.98 24.55 -2.28
N HIS A 37 -4.76 25.11 -3.47
CA HIS A 37 -5.83 25.52 -4.38
C HIS A 37 -6.30 24.33 -5.24
N GLY A 38 -7.56 23.93 -5.07
CA GLY A 38 -8.50 23.60 -6.16
C GLY A 38 -8.32 22.34 -7.03
N SER A 39 -7.26 21.55 -6.94
CA SER A 39 -7.18 20.26 -7.66
C SER A 39 -6.87 19.12 -6.69
N ARG A 40 -7.49 17.96 -6.92
CA ARG A 40 -7.39 16.73 -6.11
C ARG A 40 -5.99 16.08 -6.24
N ALA A 41 -4.94 16.89 -6.20
CA ALA A 41 -3.55 16.47 -6.30
C ALA A 41 -3.08 15.98 -4.93
N PHE A 42 -2.75 14.70 -4.83
CA PHE A 42 -2.04 14.18 -3.66
C PHE A 42 -0.63 14.77 -3.64
N ARG A 43 -0.32 15.56 -2.60
CA ARG A 43 0.99 16.20 -2.44
C ARG A 43 1.77 15.50 -1.34
N THR A 44 2.62 14.55 -1.71
CA THR A 44 3.61 13.99 -0.78
C THR A 44 4.86 14.86 -0.82
N THR A 45 5.29 15.34 0.35
CA THR A 45 6.58 16.03 0.51
C THR A 45 7.55 15.06 1.15
N THR A 46 8.61 14.70 0.45
CA THR A 46 9.73 13.94 1.00
C THR A 46 10.97 14.83 1.00
N VAL A 47 11.77 14.73 2.06
CA VAL A 47 13.05 15.44 2.15
C VAL A 47 14.16 14.43 1.94
N ALA A 48 14.91 14.59 0.84
CA ALA A 48 15.94 13.62 0.45
C ALA A 48 17.05 13.50 1.51
N SER A 49 17.42 14.61 2.16
CA SER A 49 18.42 14.62 3.24
C SER A 49 17.94 13.90 4.50
N LEU A 50 16.64 13.96 4.83
CA LEU A 50 16.08 13.19 5.95
C LEU A 50 16.17 11.69 5.67
N GLN A 51 15.85 11.26 4.45
CA GLN A 51 15.96 9.84 4.08
C GLN A 51 17.40 9.33 4.14
N ALA A 52 18.36 10.09 3.61
CA ALA A 52 19.77 9.74 3.71
C ALA A 52 20.24 9.62 5.17
N GLY A 53 19.78 10.50 6.05
CA GLY A 53 20.06 10.43 7.49
C GLY A 53 19.49 9.19 8.16
N ILE A 54 18.25 8.79 7.83
CA ILE A 54 17.63 7.55 8.35
C ILE A 54 18.43 6.31 7.93
N VAL A 55 18.85 6.24 6.66
CA VAL A 55 19.60 5.09 6.12
C VAL A 55 20.96 4.92 6.79
N GLY A 56 21.60 6.02 7.22
CA GLY A 56 22.88 6.00 7.91
C GLY A 56 22.82 5.58 9.38
N LEU A 57 21.63 5.38 9.95
CA LEU A 57 21.46 5.05 11.37
C LEU A 57 21.45 3.53 11.61
N PRO A 58 22.05 3.06 12.71
CA PRO A 58 22.31 1.64 12.92
C PRO A 58 21.05 0.83 13.27
N ASN A 59 19.97 1.48 13.71
CA ASN A 59 18.71 0.80 13.99
C ASN A 59 17.51 1.76 13.95
N VAL A 60 16.32 1.16 13.92
CA VAL A 60 15.03 1.88 13.85
C VAL A 60 14.77 2.74 15.08
N GLY A 61 15.27 2.34 16.26
CA GLY A 61 15.14 3.12 17.50
C GLY A 61 15.83 4.48 17.40
N LYS A 62 17.10 4.49 16.98
CA LYS A 62 17.86 5.73 16.76
C LYS A 62 17.30 6.59 15.64
N ALA A 63 16.78 5.96 14.56
CA ALA A 63 16.08 6.68 13.51
C ALA A 63 14.84 7.41 14.05
N ARG A 64 14.09 6.77 14.94
CA ARG A 64 12.91 7.36 15.58
C ARG A 64 13.29 8.52 16.51
N GLU A 65 14.28 8.33 17.38
CA GLU A 65 14.77 9.39 18.29
C GLU A 65 15.27 10.61 17.49
N TRP A 66 16.00 10.38 16.40
CA TRP A 66 16.47 11.45 15.52
C TRP A 66 15.31 12.19 14.82
N LEU A 67 14.33 11.46 14.31
CA LEU A 67 13.11 12.05 13.73
C LEU A 67 12.31 12.87 14.75
N GLU A 68 12.14 12.35 15.97
CA GLU A 68 11.48 13.05 17.09
C GLU A 68 12.25 14.33 17.46
N SER A 69 13.59 14.31 17.47
CA SER A 69 14.42 15.50 17.69
C SER A 69 14.23 16.60 16.64
N LEU A 70 13.78 16.23 15.44
CA LEU A 70 13.48 17.14 14.35
C LEU A 70 12.01 17.56 14.32
N GLY A 71 11.18 17.04 15.23
CA GLY A 71 9.74 17.31 15.30
C GLY A 71 8.95 16.65 14.16
N VAL A 72 9.49 15.60 13.53
CA VAL A 72 8.86 14.91 12.40
C VAL A 72 8.58 13.46 12.78
N THR A 73 7.39 12.94 12.45
CA THR A 73 6.98 11.57 12.80
C THR A 73 7.46 10.51 11.82
N ASP A 74 7.67 10.87 10.54
CA ASP A 74 8.23 9.99 9.52
C ASP A 74 9.01 10.78 8.46
N GLY A 75 9.90 10.10 7.72
CA GLY A 75 10.67 10.76 6.65
C GLY A 75 9.90 10.96 5.33
N GLY A 76 8.59 10.68 5.29
CA GLY A 76 7.71 10.83 4.13
C GLY A 76 7.74 9.70 3.11
N LEU A 77 8.76 8.82 3.13
CA LEU A 77 8.90 7.75 2.13
C LEU A 77 7.74 6.75 2.17
N SER A 78 7.30 6.34 3.35
CA SER A 78 6.17 5.40 3.48
C SER A 78 4.86 6.01 2.93
N SER A 79 4.67 7.32 3.11
CA SER A 79 3.54 8.05 2.52
C SER A 79 3.64 8.09 0.99
N LEU A 80 4.85 8.29 0.45
CA LEU A 80 5.10 8.29 -0.99
C LEU A 80 4.81 6.92 -1.62
N VAL A 81 5.29 5.84 -0.99
CA VAL A 81 5.04 4.47 -1.46
C VAL A 81 3.55 4.17 -1.47
N ARG A 82 2.84 4.46 -0.38
CA ARG A 82 1.37 4.26 -0.28
C ARG A 82 0.61 5.06 -1.34
N ALA A 83 0.97 6.33 -1.54
CA ALA A 83 0.36 7.17 -2.56
C ALA A 83 0.60 6.62 -3.97
N THR A 84 1.80 6.13 -4.24
CA THR A 84 2.16 5.52 -5.53
C THR A 84 1.36 4.23 -5.76
N TYR A 85 1.23 3.38 -4.73
CA TYR A 85 0.45 2.15 -4.78
C TYR A 85 -1.01 2.41 -5.14
N ALA A 86 -1.63 3.37 -4.44
CA ALA A 86 -3.00 3.80 -4.71
C ALA A 86 -3.14 4.38 -6.13
N THR A 87 -2.16 5.17 -6.58
CA THR A 87 -2.16 5.78 -7.92
C THR A 87 -2.07 4.73 -9.03
N LEU A 88 -1.30 3.66 -8.82
CA LEU A 88 -1.20 2.54 -9.75
C LEU A 88 -2.44 1.62 -9.72
N GLY A 89 -3.40 1.90 -8.84
CA GLY A 89 -4.56 1.04 -8.62
C GLY A 89 -4.18 -0.33 -8.08
N LEU A 90 -3.09 -0.40 -7.31
CA LEU A 90 -2.64 -1.63 -6.68
C LEU A 90 -3.28 -1.76 -5.30
N GLN A 91 -3.57 -3.00 -4.94
CA GLN A 91 -4.08 -3.41 -3.64
C GLN A 91 -3.26 -4.58 -3.10
N THR A 92 -3.32 -4.77 -1.79
CA THR A 92 -2.61 -5.83 -1.08
C THR A 92 -3.59 -6.73 -0.34
N TYR A 93 -3.43 -8.05 -0.47
CA TYR A 93 -4.06 -9.01 0.43
C TYR A 93 -2.99 -9.86 1.12
N PHE A 94 -3.39 -10.59 2.16
CA PHE A 94 -2.48 -11.41 2.94
C PHE A 94 -2.87 -12.89 2.90
N THR A 95 -1.87 -13.75 2.83
CA THR A 95 -2.00 -15.16 3.21
C THR A 95 -1.21 -15.37 4.48
N THR A 96 -1.79 -16.06 5.46
CA THR A 96 -1.11 -16.33 6.73
C THR A 96 -1.38 -17.77 7.14
N GLY A 97 -0.33 -18.46 7.56
CA GLY A 97 -0.36 -19.79 8.11
C GLY A 97 0.77 -19.96 9.13
N GLU A 98 0.87 -21.15 9.73
CA GLU A 98 1.86 -21.45 10.76
C GLU A 98 3.31 -21.21 10.27
N LYS A 99 3.58 -21.54 9.00
CA LYS A 99 4.92 -21.46 8.42
C LYS A 99 5.25 -20.12 7.79
N GLU A 100 4.27 -19.46 7.16
CA GLU A 100 4.53 -18.27 6.35
C GLU A 100 3.35 -17.28 6.45
N THR A 101 3.70 -16.00 6.54
CA THR A 101 2.78 -14.89 6.29
C THR A 101 3.34 -14.03 5.18
N ARG A 102 2.53 -13.76 4.17
CA ARG A 102 2.96 -13.05 2.96
C ARG A 102 1.90 -12.05 2.51
N ALA A 103 2.39 -10.91 2.02
CA ALA A 103 1.61 -9.89 1.36
C ALA A 103 1.68 -10.10 -0.17
N TRP A 104 0.53 -10.02 -0.83
CA TRP A 104 0.39 -10.23 -2.27
C TRP A 104 -0.18 -9.00 -2.93
N THR A 105 0.48 -8.54 -3.99
CA THR A 105 0.08 -7.38 -4.77
C THR A 105 -0.89 -7.80 -5.87
N ILE A 106 -2.06 -7.17 -5.90
CA ILE A 106 -3.07 -7.33 -6.95
C ILE A 106 -3.47 -5.96 -7.50
N ARG A 107 -4.22 -5.96 -8.60
CA ARG A 107 -4.91 -4.75 -9.07
C ARG A 107 -6.26 -4.66 -8.38
N ALA A 108 -6.68 -3.44 -8.07
CA ALA A 108 -8.00 -3.18 -7.52
C ALA A 108 -9.09 -3.71 -8.46
N GLY A 109 -10.08 -4.39 -7.89
CA GLY A 109 -11.18 -5.00 -8.66
C GLY A 109 -10.94 -6.44 -9.13
N MET A 110 -9.78 -7.04 -8.82
CA MET A 110 -9.56 -8.46 -9.10
C MET A 110 -10.47 -9.35 -8.25
N THR A 111 -11.02 -10.40 -8.86
CA THR A 111 -11.82 -11.39 -8.15
C THR A 111 -10.96 -12.37 -7.35
N ALA A 112 -11.55 -13.11 -6.42
CA ALA A 112 -10.83 -14.09 -5.60
C ALA A 112 -10.07 -15.14 -6.43
N PRO A 113 -10.61 -15.74 -7.51
CA PRO A 113 -9.84 -16.63 -8.38
C PRO A 113 -8.64 -15.95 -9.04
N GLN A 114 -8.82 -14.72 -9.52
CA GLN A 114 -7.75 -13.94 -10.15
C GLN A 114 -6.66 -13.56 -9.13
N ALA A 115 -7.04 -13.24 -7.90
CA ALA A 115 -6.08 -12.99 -6.83
C ALA A 115 -5.30 -14.28 -6.49
N ALA A 116 -5.96 -15.43 -6.45
CA ALA A 116 -5.31 -16.72 -6.23
C ALA A 116 -4.29 -17.08 -7.33
N SER A 117 -4.53 -16.65 -8.57
CA SER A 117 -3.63 -16.89 -9.70
C SER A 117 -2.27 -16.22 -9.57
N VAL A 118 -2.18 -15.14 -8.78
CA VAL A 118 -0.92 -14.45 -8.43
C VAL A 118 0.00 -15.34 -7.58
N ILE A 119 -0.58 -16.26 -6.80
CA ILE A 119 0.20 -17.27 -6.05
C ILE A 119 0.63 -18.37 -7.01
N HIS A 120 -0.31 -18.93 -7.75
CA HIS A 120 -0.07 -19.95 -8.77
C HIS A 120 -1.23 -20.02 -9.75
N THR A 121 -0.94 -20.16 -11.04
CA THR A 121 -1.95 -20.15 -12.12
C THR A 121 -2.99 -21.28 -11.99
N ASP A 122 -2.60 -22.43 -11.45
CA ASP A 122 -3.52 -23.56 -11.24
C ASP A 122 -4.61 -23.28 -10.20
N PHE A 123 -4.37 -22.37 -9.24
CA PHE A 123 -5.37 -22.05 -8.22
C PHE A 123 -6.60 -21.36 -8.82
N GLU A 124 -6.45 -20.65 -9.93
CA GLU A 124 -7.56 -20.01 -10.63
C GLU A 124 -8.51 -21.04 -11.24
N LYS A 125 -7.96 -22.05 -11.92
CA LYS A 125 -8.73 -23.13 -12.55
C LYS A 125 -9.38 -24.03 -11.52
N GLY A 126 -8.63 -24.39 -10.48
CA GLY A 126 -9.09 -25.24 -9.39
C GLY A 126 -9.93 -24.52 -8.34
N PHE A 127 -10.16 -23.20 -8.47
CA PHE A 127 -10.79 -22.40 -7.42
C PHE A 127 -12.18 -22.93 -7.04
N ILE A 128 -12.35 -23.21 -5.75
CA ILE A 128 -13.63 -23.59 -5.15
C ILE A 128 -14.23 -22.38 -4.44
N ARG A 129 -13.49 -21.81 -3.48
CA ARG A 129 -13.91 -20.66 -2.64
C ARG A 129 -12.71 -20.05 -1.92
N ALA A 130 -12.88 -18.84 -1.42
CA ALA A 130 -11.93 -18.18 -0.53
C ALA A 130 -12.53 -18.01 0.87
N GLU A 131 -11.79 -18.41 1.90
CA GLU A 131 -12.09 -18.03 3.27
C GLU A 131 -11.48 -16.65 3.52
N THR A 132 -12.32 -15.69 3.88
CA THR A 132 -11.96 -14.27 3.91
C THR A 132 -12.21 -13.70 5.29
N ILE A 133 -11.21 -13.00 5.82
CA ILE A 133 -11.29 -12.23 7.07
C ILE A 133 -10.72 -10.85 6.79
N ALA A 134 -11.45 -9.78 7.12
CA ALA A 134 -10.91 -8.43 7.03
C ALA A 134 -9.74 -8.24 8.02
N PHE A 135 -8.68 -7.52 7.64
CA PHE A 135 -7.51 -7.31 8.51
C PHE A 135 -7.88 -6.82 9.91
N SER A 136 -8.82 -5.87 10.00
CA SER A 136 -9.29 -5.32 11.27
C SER A 136 -9.86 -6.39 12.19
N ASP A 137 -10.63 -7.32 11.65
CA ASP A 137 -11.23 -8.41 12.41
C ASP A 137 -10.20 -9.47 12.76
N TYR A 138 -9.27 -9.76 11.83
CA TYR A 138 -8.17 -10.68 12.09
C TYR A 138 -7.34 -10.23 13.30
N VAL A 139 -6.99 -8.94 13.37
CA VAL A 139 -6.25 -8.37 14.51
C VAL A 139 -7.11 -8.35 15.78
N LYS A 140 -8.36 -7.89 15.67
CA LYS A 140 -9.30 -7.79 16.80
C LYS A 140 -9.54 -9.13 17.50
N PHE A 141 -9.71 -10.19 16.70
CA PHE A 141 -9.99 -11.54 17.20
C PHE A 141 -8.75 -12.41 17.35
N LYS A 142 -7.54 -11.80 17.33
CA LYS A 142 -6.26 -12.48 17.58
C LYS A 142 -6.01 -13.67 16.65
N GLY A 143 -6.36 -13.50 15.38
CA GLY A 143 -6.06 -14.43 14.31
C GLY A 143 -7.25 -15.25 13.84
N TYR A 144 -6.94 -16.28 13.05
CA TYR A 144 -7.94 -17.04 12.30
C TYR A 144 -8.96 -17.77 13.19
N ALA A 145 -8.50 -18.43 14.26
CA ALA A 145 -9.38 -19.21 15.15
C ALA A 145 -10.42 -18.30 15.84
N GLY A 146 -9.98 -17.20 16.44
CA GLY A 146 -10.88 -16.27 17.10
C GLY A 146 -11.81 -15.56 16.11
N ALA A 147 -11.33 -15.21 14.91
CA ALA A 147 -12.17 -14.62 13.87
C ALA A 147 -13.27 -15.58 13.39
N LYS A 148 -12.97 -16.88 13.31
CA LYS A 148 -13.94 -17.93 12.98
C LYS A 148 -14.99 -18.09 14.08
N GLU A 149 -14.57 -18.15 15.34
CA GLU A 149 -15.49 -18.26 16.50
C GLU A 149 -16.40 -17.03 16.63
N ALA A 150 -15.88 -15.84 16.32
CA ALA A 150 -16.64 -14.60 16.32
C ALA A 150 -17.57 -14.42 15.10
N GLY A 151 -17.56 -15.36 14.15
CA GLY A 151 -18.36 -15.28 12.92
C GLY A 151 -17.88 -14.24 11.91
N ALA A 152 -16.65 -13.73 12.05
CA ALA A 152 -16.05 -12.77 11.13
C ALA A 152 -15.46 -13.43 9.85
N LEU A 153 -15.28 -14.76 9.86
CA LEU A 153 -14.85 -15.52 8.70
C LEU A 153 -15.99 -15.66 7.69
N ARG A 154 -15.77 -15.17 6.48
CA ARG A 154 -16.69 -15.29 5.35
C ARG A 154 -16.22 -16.33 4.34
N LEU A 155 -17.19 -16.98 3.68
CA LEU A 155 -16.93 -17.90 2.58
C LEU A 155 -17.33 -17.22 1.28
N GLU A 156 -16.32 -16.83 0.51
CA GLU A 156 -16.48 -16.02 -0.68
C GLU A 156 -16.35 -16.86 -1.95
N GLY A 157 -17.24 -16.60 -2.91
CA GLY A 157 -17.31 -17.31 -4.19
C GLY A 157 -16.41 -16.71 -5.28
N LYS A 158 -16.62 -17.17 -6.52
CA LYS A 158 -15.84 -16.74 -7.69
C LYS A 158 -16.01 -15.26 -8.05
N GLU A 159 -17.17 -14.69 -7.74
CA GLU A 159 -17.52 -13.29 -8.02
C GLU A 159 -17.04 -12.31 -6.94
N TYR A 160 -16.46 -12.81 -5.84
CA TYR A 160 -15.99 -11.93 -4.78
C TYR A 160 -14.82 -11.10 -5.27
N VAL A 161 -14.91 -9.78 -5.10
CA VAL A 161 -13.83 -8.83 -5.37
C VAL A 161 -13.03 -8.66 -4.09
N VAL A 162 -11.72 -8.95 -4.17
CA VAL A 162 -10.83 -8.87 -3.01
C VAL A 162 -10.71 -7.43 -2.53
N ALA A 163 -10.82 -7.24 -1.21
CA ALA A 163 -10.66 -5.93 -0.58
C ALA A 163 -9.23 -5.71 -0.08
N GLU A 164 -8.86 -4.44 0.05
CA GLU A 164 -7.56 -4.04 0.61
C GLU A 164 -7.39 -4.59 2.03
N GLY A 165 -6.31 -5.34 2.22
CA GLY A 165 -5.93 -5.93 3.50
C GLY A 165 -6.66 -7.23 3.85
N ASP A 166 -7.48 -7.80 2.96
CA ASP A 166 -8.12 -9.08 3.24
C ASP A 166 -7.08 -10.15 3.59
N VAL A 167 -7.38 -10.95 4.61
CA VAL A 167 -6.65 -12.16 4.94
C VAL A 167 -7.40 -13.33 4.31
N LEU A 168 -6.77 -13.95 3.31
CA LEU A 168 -7.39 -14.96 2.45
C LEU A 168 -6.75 -16.33 2.63
N LEU A 169 -7.59 -17.36 2.67
CA LEU A 169 -7.20 -18.75 2.48
C LEU A 169 -7.99 -19.34 1.32
N PHE A 170 -7.30 -19.66 0.22
CA PHE A 170 -7.92 -20.22 -0.97
C PHE A 170 -8.12 -21.72 -0.85
N ARG A 171 -9.32 -22.19 -1.19
CA ARG A 171 -9.66 -23.61 -1.32
C ARG A 171 -9.74 -23.93 -2.81
N PHE A 172 -8.95 -24.90 -3.26
CA PHE A 172 -8.90 -25.33 -4.64
C PHE A 172 -8.91 -26.86 -4.74
N ASN A 173 -9.38 -27.37 -5.87
CA ASN A 173 -9.23 -28.78 -6.23
C ASN A 173 -7.97 -28.96 -7.07
N VAL A 174 -7.22 -30.03 -6.82
CA VAL A 174 -6.06 -30.47 -7.61
C VAL A 174 -6.50 -31.58 -8.57
#